data_AF-A0A2A2RDF2-F1
#
_entry.id   AF-A0A2A2RDF2-F1
#
_cell.length_a   1.000
_cell.length_b   1.000
_cell.length_c   1.000
_cell.angle_alpha   90.00
_cell.angle_beta   90.00
_cell.angle_gamma   90.00
#
_symmetry.space_group_name_H-M   'P 1'
#
loop_
_entity.id
_entity.type
_entity.pdbx_description
1 polymer ?
#
loop_
_entity_poly.entity_id
_entity_poly.type
_entity_poly.pdbx_seq_one_letter_code
_entity_poly.pdbx_strand_id
1 'polypeptide(L)'
;MSLHPTLFRQALSVLAFVLAALVLSACKKTTNDKNHPPEYRQSSVLDLFPDSGLPPSWEETTCTFTYKPSGSEWNPGVDEKQVFLASIESGNWRLGVGKGGQIYSLRGPYGESVPPQRQASPWNDEVWQAVATSEALAAPIQEYQLNNPMNWPDVYPMLFFAHQSGIYVEGEGVDGGRAPAPFYSPCLRQRWNPETKTLELVNWMQQARSPCVWKSDLLIYTAYRDAGSGVIEVNQVLHNFGDIDVDYLSTPWGGVRKSSLPHTILSKDDGTWDEQKGAWGWHENPNRLLASSGGWVAWVRDLGKGDSPALAKVFGPHAVGYFEKPKGPQILGRIEGERKILWGTAGEGRERDYEVSEQVTKTTLRPGDSVSLRWYLVTGTFDQVREETRRLSGLAGIRQIEFESNAVQSVWVRKGVINTTGVGKRWGAFAAFPAKDTVPVFLLKDRKTGKQLITADVYALAPTEPFKNIFPAGHKLHALYENRVSYRQFDPQIGYENLLGYAFKNPPPGHETIVITPPKGVDLHESARNLRMIPIH
;
A
#
# COMPACT_ATOMS: atom_id res chain seq x y z
N MET A 1 -51.42 37.08 -8.00
CA MET A 1 -51.45 35.66 -7.56
C MET A 1 -50.60 35.54 -6.31
N SER A 2 -51.25 35.44 -5.15
CA SER A 2 -50.60 35.31 -3.84
C SER A 2 -50.36 33.83 -3.56
N LEU A 3 -49.11 33.40 -3.56
CA LEU A 3 -48.72 32.05 -3.14
C LEU A 3 -48.64 31.99 -1.61
N HIS A 4 -49.46 31.12 -1.02
CA HIS A 4 -49.58 30.94 0.42
C HIS A 4 -48.29 30.36 1.05
N PRO A 5 -47.71 30.99 2.08
CA PRO A 5 -46.47 30.56 2.73
C PRO A 5 -46.61 29.31 3.62
N THR A 6 -47.80 28.73 3.72
CA THR A 6 -48.09 27.57 4.58
C THR A 6 -47.74 26.22 3.93
N LEU A 7 -47.86 26.09 2.60
CA LEU A 7 -47.53 24.85 1.88
C LEU A 7 -46.02 24.58 1.81
N PHE A 8 -45.20 25.63 1.73
CA PHE A 8 -43.74 25.50 1.68
C PHE A 8 -43.14 25.04 3.02
N ARG A 9 -43.74 25.44 4.16
CA ARG A 9 -43.30 25.00 5.50
C ARG A 9 -43.70 23.55 5.78
N GLN A 10 -44.85 23.08 5.30
CA GLN A 10 -45.24 21.67 5.46
C GLN A 10 -44.36 20.74 4.61
N ALA A 11 -43.99 21.13 3.38
CA ALA A 11 -43.10 20.35 2.53
C ALA A 11 -41.68 20.20 3.12
N LEU A 12 -41.10 21.28 3.68
CA LEU A 12 -39.79 21.20 4.35
C LEU A 12 -39.83 20.34 5.62
N SER A 13 -40.95 20.35 6.35
CA SER A 13 -41.09 19.56 7.57
C SER A 13 -41.18 18.06 7.26
N VAL A 14 -41.91 17.67 6.20
CA VAL A 14 -42.00 16.27 5.76
C VAL A 14 -40.66 15.78 5.20
N LEU A 15 -39.93 16.62 4.45
CA LEU A 15 -38.61 16.26 3.93
C LEU A 15 -37.57 16.08 5.05
N ALA A 16 -37.62 16.90 6.11
CA ALA A 16 -36.77 16.75 7.29
C ALA A 16 -37.10 15.48 8.09
N PHE A 17 -38.38 15.09 8.19
CA PHE A 17 -38.77 13.83 8.84
C PHE A 17 -38.37 12.60 8.03
N VAL A 18 -38.42 12.65 6.69
CA VAL A 18 -37.96 11.55 5.82
C VAL A 18 -36.43 11.41 5.85
N LEU A 19 -35.67 12.51 5.86
CA LEU A 19 -34.22 12.46 6.04
C LEU A 19 -33.83 11.96 7.44
N ALA A 20 -34.53 12.39 8.50
CA ALA A 20 -34.27 11.91 9.86
C ALA A 20 -34.59 10.41 9.99
N ALA A 21 -35.65 9.91 9.35
CA ALA A 21 -35.98 8.48 9.32
C ALA A 21 -34.95 7.65 8.53
N LEU A 22 -34.39 8.19 7.43
CA LEU A 22 -33.31 7.56 6.67
C LEU A 22 -31.98 7.53 7.45
N VAL A 23 -31.66 8.59 8.19
CA VAL A 23 -30.46 8.65 9.06
C VAL A 23 -30.62 7.73 10.28
N LEU A 24 -31.82 7.63 10.86
CA LEU A 24 -32.10 6.68 11.94
C LEU A 24 -32.10 5.21 11.48
N SER A 25 -32.47 4.94 10.22
CA SER A 25 -32.36 3.59 9.65
C SER A 25 -30.90 3.20 9.33
N ALA A 26 -30.02 4.18 9.09
CA ALA A 26 -28.58 3.97 8.94
C ALA A 26 -27.81 3.91 10.28
N CYS A 27 -28.46 4.26 11.40
CA CYS A 27 -27.90 4.22 12.75
C CYS A 27 -28.58 3.20 13.67
N LYS A 28 -29.16 2.12 13.12
CA LYS A 28 -29.39 0.92 13.93
C LYS A 28 -28.03 0.30 14.23
N LYS A 29 -27.48 0.60 15.41
CA LYS A 29 -26.67 -0.37 16.16
C LYS A 29 -27.40 -1.70 16.04
N THR A 30 -26.79 -2.66 15.36
CA THR A 30 -27.22 -4.04 15.40
C THR A 30 -27.25 -4.44 16.87
N THR A 31 -28.47 -4.47 17.42
CA THR A 31 -28.73 -5.17 18.66
C THR A 31 -28.25 -6.58 18.44
N ASN A 32 -27.23 -6.97 19.20
CA ASN A 32 -26.62 -8.29 19.16
C ASN A 32 -27.65 -9.29 19.71
N ASP A 33 -28.61 -9.65 18.87
CA ASP A 33 -29.62 -10.63 19.19
C ASP A 33 -28.94 -11.99 19.19
N LYS A 34 -28.66 -12.51 20.39
CA LYS A 34 -27.79 -13.67 20.63
C LYS A 34 -28.34 -15.00 20.05
N ASN A 35 -29.47 -14.96 19.34
CA ASN A 35 -30.23 -16.13 18.90
C ASN A 35 -30.27 -16.34 17.38
N HIS A 36 -29.63 -15.49 16.57
CA HIS A 36 -29.53 -15.70 15.13
C HIS A 36 -28.08 -15.87 14.68
N PRO A 37 -27.75 -16.90 13.86
CA PRO A 37 -26.43 -17.01 13.26
C PRO A 37 -26.15 -15.78 12.39
N PRO A 38 -24.89 -15.32 12.31
CA PRO A 38 -24.54 -14.15 11.52
C PRO A 38 -24.87 -14.39 10.05
N GLU A 39 -25.54 -13.44 9.42
CA GLU A 39 -25.78 -13.48 7.98
C GLU A 39 -24.45 -13.21 7.26
N TYR A 40 -23.90 -14.24 6.62
CA TYR A 40 -22.65 -14.13 5.87
C TYR A 40 -22.89 -13.48 4.50
N ARG A 41 -22.18 -12.39 4.22
CA ARG A 41 -22.19 -11.72 2.92
C ARG A 41 -21.03 -12.22 2.08
N GLN A 42 -21.31 -12.82 0.92
CA GLN A 42 -20.26 -13.20 -0.01
C GLN A 42 -19.50 -11.96 -0.52
N SER A 43 -18.17 -11.99 -0.44
CA SER A 43 -17.29 -10.89 -0.83
C SER A 43 -15.96 -11.42 -1.38
N SER A 44 -15.19 -10.54 -2.00
CA SER A 44 -13.78 -10.72 -2.35
C SER A 44 -12.90 -10.09 -1.27
N VAL A 45 -11.69 -10.60 -1.09
CA VAL A 45 -10.66 -9.92 -0.28
C VAL A 45 -10.32 -8.51 -0.80
N LEU A 46 -10.71 -8.18 -2.04
CA LEU A 46 -10.50 -6.86 -2.64
C LEU A 46 -11.67 -5.88 -2.42
N ASP A 47 -12.77 -6.30 -1.77
CA ASP A 47 -13.95 -5.43 -1.55
C ASP A 47 -13.83 -4.57 -0.28
N LEU A 48 -12.61 -4.37 0.24
CA LEU A 48 -12.35 -3.75 1.55
C LEU A 48 -12.14 -2.23 1.48
N PHE A 49 -11.99 -1.66 0.28
CA PHE A 49 -11.68 -0.25 0.12
C PHE A 49 -12.84 0.61 0.60
N PRO A 50 -12.59 1.60 1.48
CA PRO A 50 -13.63 2.55 1.84
C PRO A 50 -14.12 3.36 0.64
N ASP A 51 -15.38 3.80 0.67
CA ASP A 51 -15.99 4.60 -0.40
C ASP A 51 -15.16 5.86 -0.74
N SER A 52 -14.84 6.03 -2.02
CA SER A 52 -14.18 7.19 -2.62
C SER A 52 -14.79 8.55 -2.22
N GLY A 53 -16.10 8.63 -2.04
CA GLY A 53 -16.83 9.90 -1.99
C GLY A 53 -16.82 10.68 -3.31
N LEU A 54 -16.38 10.06 -4.41
CA LEU A 54 -16.31 10.65 -5.74
C LEU A 54 -17.30 9.99 -6.70
N PRO A 55 -17.95 10.78 -7.59
CA PRO A 55 -18.80 10.20 -8.62
C PRO A 55 -18.00 9.34 -9.60
N PRO A 56 -18.63 8.41 -10.33
CA PRO A 56 -17.97 7.68 -11.40
C PRO A 56 -17.36 8.63 -12.45
N SER A 57 -16.19 8.29 -12.98
CA SER A 57 -15.62 8.98 -14.14
C SER A 57 -16.52 8.78 -15.36
N TRP A 58 -16.63 9.78 -16.23
CA TRP A 58 -17.28 9.66 -17.54
C TRP A 58 -16.29 9.31 -18.67
N GLU A 59 -14.98 9.37 -18.43
CA GLU A 59 -13.93 9.14 -19.42
C GLU A 59 -13.87 7.67 -19.87
N GLU A 60 -13.59 7.39 -21.13
CA GLU A 60 -13.32 6.01 -21.52
C GLU A 60 -11.99 5.55 -20.93
N THR A 61 -12.07 4.56 -20.03
CA THR A 61 -10.88 3.99 -19.36
C THR A 61 -10.73 2.53 -19.72
N THR A 62 -9.52 2.15 -20.10
CA THR A 62 -9.17 0.76 -20.35
C THR A 62 -8.07 0.29 -19.41
N CYS A 63 -8.09 -1.00 -19.06
CA CYS A 63 -7.03 -1.65 -18.32
C CYS A 63 -6.62 -2.93 -19.06
N THR A 64 -5.32 -3.12 -19.28
CA THR A 64 -4.75 -4.34 -19.87
C THR A 64 -3.73 -4.97 -18.92
N PHE A 65 -3.79 -6.29 -18.82
CA PHE A 65 -2.76 -7.12 -18.17
C PHE A 65 -1.78 -7.75 -19.18
N THR A 66 -1.91 -7.40 -20.46
CA THR A 66 -0.95 -7.74 -21.51
C THR A 66 0.06 -6.62 -21.63
N TYR A 67 1.35 -6.98 -21.64
CA TYR A 67 2.44 -6.00 -21.71
C TYR A 67 2.25 -5.03 -22.88
N LYS A 68 2.25 -3.75 -22.54
CA LYS A 68 2.26 -2.64 -23.48
C LYS A 68 3.36 -1.69 -23.01
N PRO A 69 4.39 -1.41 -23.83
CA PRO A 69 5.44 -0.49 -23.43
C PRO A 69 4.84 0.89 -23.13
N SER A 70 5.31 1.52 -22.06
CA SER A 70 4.92 2.89 -21.70
C SER A 70 5.15 3.89 -22.84
N GLY A 71 6.19 3.67 -23.65
CA GLY A 71 6.73 4.64 -24.61
C GLY A 71 7.72 5.61 -23.98
N SER A 72 8.19 5.31 -22.77
CA SER A 72 9.16 6.11 -22.01
C SER A 72 10.58 5.59 -22.21
N GLU A 73 11.54 6.47 -21.94
CA GLU A 73 12.96 6.16 -21.98
C GLU A 73 13.49 5.86 -20.57
N TRP A 74 14.16 4.71 -20.46
CA TRP A 74 14.74 4.18 -19.23
C TRP A 74 16.25 4.05 -19.39
N ASN A 75 16.98 4.02 -18.27
CA ASN A 75 18.43 3.83 -18.32
C ASN A 75 18.79 2.48 -18.96
N PRO A 76 19.94 2.40 -19.66
CA PRO A 76 20.43 1.14 -20.21
C PRO A 76 20.48 0.04 -19.14
N GLY A 77 20.13 -1.20 -19.53
CA GLY A 77 20.15 -2.36 -18.63
C GLY A 77 18.88 -2.53 -17.78
N VAL A 78 17.90 -1.64 -17.88
CA VAL A 78 16.59 -1.79 -17.23
C VAL A 78 15.52 -2.17 -18.26
N ASP A 79 14.78 -3.25 -18.01
CA ASP A 79 13.69 -3.73 -18.87
C ASP A 79 12.33 -3.57 -18.19
N GLU A 80 11.47 -2.74 -18.80
CA GLU A 80 10.10 -2.47 -18.33
C GLU A 80 9.24 -3.74 -18.27
N LYS A 81 9.49 -4.74 -19.13
CA LYS A 81 8.76 -6.02 -19.11
C LYS A 81 8.92 -6.76 -17.79
N GLN A 82 10.03 -6.52 -17.09
CA GLN A 82 10.30 -7.19 -15.82
C GLN A 82 9.32 -6.69 -14.74
N VAL A 83 8.96 -5.41 -14.74
CA VAL A 83 8.08 -4.81 -13.72
C VAL A 83 6.59 -4.86 -14.08
N PHE A 84 6.23 -4.85 -15.38
CA PHE A 84 4.84 -4.71 -15.83
C PHE A 84 3.87 -5.70 -15.15
N LEU A 85 2.77 -5.16 -14.62
CA LEU A 85 1.58 -5.91 -14.20
C LEU A 85 0.36 -5.51 -15.03
N ALA A 86 0.09 -4.21 -15.09
CA ALA A 86 -1.06 -3.66 -15.78
C ALA A 86 -0.76 -2.26 -16.33
N SER A 87 -1.51 -1.87 -17.37
CA SER A 87 -1.56 -0.50 -17.88
C SER A 87 -3.00 -0.01 -17.87
N ILE A 88 -3.23 1.16 -17.28
CA ILE A 88 -4.52 1.87 -17.29
C ILE A 88 -4.38 3.08 -18.20
N GLU A 89 -5.32 3.27 -19.11
CA GLU A 89 -5.34 4.42 -20.04
C GLU A 89 -6.70 5.10 -19.92
N SER A 90 -6.68 6.42 -19.68
CA SER A 90 -7.88 7.27 -19.67
C SER A 90 -7.53 8.64 -20.23
N GLY A 91 -8.32 9.14 -21.18
CA GLY A 91 -8.14 10.47 -21.76
C GLY A 91 -6.69 10.76 -22.19
N ASN A 92 -6.04 11.69 -21.49
CA ASN A 92 -4.69 12.18 -21.79
C ASN A 92 -3.57 11.54 -20.95
N TRP A 93 -3.86 10.47 -20.19
CA TRP A 93 -2.87 9.81 -19.35
C TRP A 93 -2.82 8.29 -19.50
N ARG A 94 -1.63 7.74 -19.23
CA ARG A 94 -1.36 6.30 -19.14
C ARG A 94 -0.59 6.01 -17.87
N LEU A 95 -1.13 5.12 -17.05
CA LEU A 95 -0.55 4.65 -15.80
C LEU A 95 -0.03 3.22 -15.96
N GLY A 96 1.27 3.02 -15.74
CA GLY A 96 1.89 1.70 -15.62
C GLY A 96 1.95 1.27 -14.16
N VAL A 97 1.29 0.16 -13.84
CA VAL A 97 1.29 -0.46 -12.51
C VAL A 97 2.18 -1.69 -12.51
N GLY A 98 3.08 -1.77 -11.53
CA GLY A 98 4.11 -2.79 -11.43
C GLY A 98 3.63 -4.03 -10.68
N LYS A 99 4.40 -5.12 -10.74
CA LYS A 99 4.08 -6.39 -10.05
C LYS A 99 3.97 -6.25 -8.53
N GLY A 100 4.70 -5.29 -7.93
CA GLY A 100 4.56 -4.93 -6.51
C GLY A 100 3.37 -4.01 -6.20
N GLY A 101 2.60 -3.64 -7.22
CA GLY A 101 1.48 -2.70 -7.11
C GLY A 101 1.89 -1.24 -7.08
N GLN A 102 3.17 -0.91 -7.28
CA GLN A 102 3.69 0.46 -7.38
C GLN A 102 3.37 1.09 -8.75
N ILE A 103 3.35 2.43 -8.82
CA ILE A 103 3.30 3.14 -10.11
C ILE A 103 4.73 3.23 -10.66
N TYR A 104 5.01 2.49 -11.74
CA TYR A 104 6.34 2.50 -12.37
C TYR A 104 6.41 3.43 -13.59
N SER A 105 5.27 3.89 -14.11
CA SER A 105 5.18 4.85 -15.21
C SER A 105 3.89 5.66 -15.08
N LEU A 106 3.96 6.95 -15.35
CA LEU A 106 2.79 7.80 -15.47
C LEU A 106 3.06 8.85 -16.54
N ARG A 107 2.44 8.64 -17.70
CA ARG A 107 2.51 9.57 -18.82
C ARG A 107 1.29 10.48 -18.84
N GLY A 108 1.52 11.77 -19.09
CA GLY A 108 0.50 12.80 -19.25
C GLY A 108 0.91 13.87 -20.25
N PRO A 109 0.30 15.07 -20.23
CA PRO A 109 0.68 16.21 -21.09
C PRO A 109 2.15 16.63 -20.92
N TYR A 110 2.77 16.26 -19.80
CA TYR A 110 4.17 16.53 -19.50
C TYR A 110 5.16 15.52 -20.12
N GLY A 111 4.70 14.45 -20.77
CA GLY A 111 5.55 13.31 -21.14
C GLY A 111 5.52 12.26 -20.04
N GLU A 112 6.67 11.68 -19.68
CA GLU A 112 6.80 10.73 -18.56
C GLU A 112 7.12 11.47 -17.26
N SER A 113 6.35 11.21 -16.20
CA SER A 113 6.62 11.77 -14.87
C SER A 113 7.47 10.87 -14.01
N VAL A 114 7.59 9.57 -14.27
CA VAL A 114 8.41 8.68 -13.44
C VAL A 114 9.88 8.77 -13.88
N PRO A 115 10.85 8.98 -12.96
CA PRO A 115 12.26 9.13 -13.31
C PRO A 115 12.87 7.88 -13.97
N PRO A 116 14.00 8.02 -14.69
CA PRO A 116 14.83 6.87 -15.07
C PRO A 116 15.19 5.98 -13.88
N GLN A 117 15.28 4.68 -14.12
CA GLN A 117 15.52 3.68 -13.08
C GLN A 117 17.00 3.32 -12.94
N ARG A 118 17.48 3.10 -11.73
CA ARG A 118 18.84 2.57 -11.52
C ARG A 118 18.88 1.05 -11.63
N GLN A 119 19.99 0.49 -12.14
CA GLN A 119 20.18 -0.97 -12.22
C GLN A 119 20.31 -1.66 -10.85
N ALA A 120 20.78 -0.94 -9.83
CA ALA A 120 20.93 -1.48 -8.47
C ALA A 120 19.58 -1.74 -7.77
N SER A 121 18.51 -1.07 -8.23
CA SER A 121 17.20 -1.07 -7.60
C SER A 121 16.07 -0.75 -8.59
N PRO A 122 16.00 -1.43 -9.75
CA PRO A 122 15.13 -1.02 -10.82
C PRO A 122 13.67 -1.13 -10.36
N TRP A 123 12.92 -0.05 -10.54
CA TRP A 123 11.50 0.02 -10.21
C TRP A 123 11.19 -0.11 -8.70
N ASN A 124 12.16 0.27 -7.85
CA ASN A 124 12.02 0.32 -6.40
C ASN A 124 12.03 1.78 -5.89
N ASP A 125 13.12 2.53 -6.05
CA ASP A 125 13.22 3.88 -5.46
C ASP A 125 12.62 4.98 -6.34
N GLU A 126 12.76 4.85 -7.66
CA GLU A 126 12.29 5.83 -8.64
C GLU A 126 10.86 5.52 -9.12
N VAL A 127 9.93 5.27 -8.19
CA VAL A 127 8.52 4.90 -8.46
C VAL A 127 7.61 5.54 -7.41
N TRP A 128 6.28 5.50 -7.59
CA TRP A 128 5.36 5.80 -6.49
C TRP A 128 4.97 4.53 -5.74
N GLN A 129 5.28 4.48 -4.45
CA GLN A 129 5.02 3.34 -3.60
C GLN A 129 4.80 3.71 -2.12
N ALA A 130 4.26 2.78 -1.35
CA ALA A 130 4.26 2.83 0.11
C ALA A 130 5.54 2.17 0.67
N VAL A 131 6.13 2.80 1.68
CA VAL A 131 7.20 2.24 2.51
C VAL A 131 6.78 2.32 3.98
N ALA A 132 7.04 1.26 4.72
CA ALA A 132 6.70 1.14 6.13
C ALA A 132 7.93 0.71 6.94
N THR A 133 8.16 1.31 8.10
CA THR A 133 9.29 0.95 8.97
C THR A 133 8.88 0.93 10.44
N SER A 134 9.70 0.23 11.23
CA SER A 134 9.69 0.27 12.69
C SER A 134 10.92 1.08 13.12
N GLU A 135 10.73 2.35 13.50
CA GLU A 135 11.79 3.26 13.91
C GLU A 135 12.57 2.66 15.09
N ALA A 136 11.90 1.94 16.00
CA ALA A 136 12.54 1.26 17.12
C ALA A 136 13.60 0.22 16.69
N LEU A 137 13.42 -0.42 15.52
CA LEU A 137 14.36 -1.39 14.96
C LEU A 137 15.33 -0.75 13.96
N ALA A 138 14.87 0.23 13.18
CA ALA A 138 15.67 0.87 12.13
C ALA A 138 16.64 1.93 12.68
N ALA A 139 16.19 2.80 13.59
CA ALA A 139 16.96 3.95 14.05
C ALA A 139 18.28 3.57 14.73
N PRO A 140 18.36 2.54 15.61
CA PRO A 140 19.64 2.16 16.22
C PRO A 140 20.66 1.63 15.19
N ILE A 141 20.19 1.01 14.11
CA ILE A 141 21.05 0.55 13.02
C ILE A 141 21.48 1.72 12.14
N GLN A 142 20.59 2.65 11.84
CA GLN A 142 20.95 3.88 11.12
C GLN A 142 21.96 4.74 11.92
N GLU A 143 21.79 4.84 13.25
CA GLU A 143 22.77 5.48 14.14
C GLU A 143 24.14 4.78 14.05
N TYR A 144 24.16 3.44 14.04
CA TYR A 144 25.39 2.68 13.84
C TYR A 144 26.02 2.97 12.47
N GLN A 145 25.23 3.01 11.40
CA GLN A 145 25.68 3.33 10.05
C GLN A 145 26.31 4.72 9.97
N LEU A 146 25.68 5.73 10.57
CA LEU A 146 26.21 7.10 10.58
C LEU A 146 27.57 7.18 11.29
N ASN A 147 27.76 6.40 12.35
CA ASN A 147 29.02 6.35 13.08
C ASN A 147 30.07 5.42 12.45
N ASN A 148 29.66 4.52 11.54
CA ASN A 148 30.53 3.50 10.92
C ASN A 148 30.26 3.40 9.40
N PRO A 149 30.56 4.44 8.61
CA PRO A 149 30.18 4.51 7.20
C PRO A 149 30.74 3.38 6.32
N MET A 150 31.90 2.83 6.68
CA MET A 150 32.52 1.72 5.95
C MET A 150 31.84 0.36 6.21
N ASN A 151 30.96 0.26 7.20
CA ASN A 151 30.32 -0.98 7.65
C ASN A 151 28.82 -1.01 7.34
N TRP A 152 28.34 -0.15 6.44
CA TRP A 152 26.92 -0.14 6.04
C TRP A 152 26.43 -1.50 5.53
N PRO A 153 27.18 -2.23 4.68
CA PRO A 153 26.74 -3.53 4.18
C PRO A 153 26.52 -4.56 5.28
N ASP A 154 27.37 -4.56 6.31
CA ASP A 154 27.34 -5.54 7.41
C ASP A 154 26.02 -5.50 8.21
N VAL A 155 25.34 -4.34 8.20
CA VAL A 155 24.12 -4.13 8.98
C VAL A 155 22.84 -4.13 8.15
N TYR A 156 22.95 -4.28 6.83
CA TYR A 156 21.79 -4.33 5.93
C TYR A 156 20.74 -5.40 6.29
N PRO A 157 21.11 -6.64 6.70
CA PRO A 157 20.12 -7.63 7.11
C PRO A 157 19.32 -7.25 8.37
N MET A 158 19.75 -6.22 9.10
CA MET A 158 19.16 -5.79 10.38
C MET A 158 18.24 -4.57 10.24
N LEU A 159 18.16 -3.96 9.06
CA LEU A 159 17.29 -2.81 8.80
C LEU A 159 15.85 -3.28 8.53
N PHE A 160 14.89 -2.79 9.31
CA PHE A 160 13.47 -3.02 9.07
C PHE A 160 12.93 -1.95 8.12
N PHE A 161 12.76 -2.28 6.85
CA PHE A 161 12.09 -1.42 5.86
C PHE A 161 11.24 -2.31 4.97
N ALA A 162 9.92 -2.18 5.03
CA ALA A 162 9.01 -2.90 4.17
C ALA A 162 8.63 -2.02 2.97
N HIS A 163 8.89 -2.51 1.76
CA HIS A 163 8.61 -1.82 0.50
C HIS A 163 7.39 -2.46 -0.18
N GLN A 164 6.52 -1.61 -0.73
CA GLN A 164 5.44 -2.07 -1.59
C GLN A 164 5.99 -2.59 -2.91
N SER A 165 6.98 -1.95 -3.53
CA SER A 165 7.49 -2.37 -4.84
C SER A 165 8.25 -3.69 -4.81
N GLY A 166 9.12 -3.91 -3.82
CA GLY A 166 9.93 -5.12 -3.72
C GLY A 166 11.30 -4.90 -3.10
N ILE A 167 12.25 -5.74 -3.47
CA ILE A 167 13.59 -5.78 -2.84
C ILE A 167 14.62 -5.00 -3.66
N TYR A 168 15.62 -4.46 -2.98
CA TYR A 168 16.84 -4.02 -3.63
C TYR A 168 17.60 -5.20 -4.21
N VAL A 169 18.22 -4.97 -5.37
CA VAL A 169 19.06 -5.96 -6.03
C VAL A 169 20.50 -5.86 -5.51
N GLU A 170 20.92 -4.72 -4.95
CA GLU A 170 22.23 -4.53 -4.31
C GLU A 170 22.17 -4.84 -2.80
N GLY A 171 22.69 -6.00 -2.41
CA GLY A 171 22.85 -6.49 -1.02
C GLY A 171 23.53 -7.86 -1.04
N GLU A 172 23.95 -8.43 0.10
CA GLU A 172 24.58 -9.78 0.19
C GLU A 172 23.69 -10.97 -0.28
N GLY A 173 22.66 -10.70 -1.10
CA GLY A 173 21.88 -11.67 -1.87
C GLY A 173 22.26 -11.75 -3.35
N VAL A 174 23.39 -11.19 -3.79
CA VAL A 174 23.90 -11.37 -5.16
C VAL A 174 25.10 -12.30 -5.13
N ASP A 175 24.92 -13.54 -5.57
CA ASP A 175 26.01 -14.44 -5.91
C ASP A 175 26.94 -13.76 -6.94
N GLY A 176 28.05 -13.19 -6.46
CA GLY A 176 29.22 -12.86 -7.28
C GLY A 176 28.98 -12.03 -8.55
N GLY A 177 28.06 -11.06 -8.53
CA GLY A 177 27.90 -10.11 -9.65
C GLY A 177 27.04 -10.59 -10.82
N ARG A 178 26.09 -11.51 -10.60
CA ARG A 178 24.99 -11.77 -11.55
C ARG A 178 23.66 -11.78 -10.82
N ALA A 179 22.96 -10.64 -10.78
CA ALA A 179 21.58 -10.66 -10.30
C ALA A 179 20.68 -11.41 -11.31
N PRO A 180 19.99 -12.50 -10.91
CA PRO A 180 18.75 -12.86 -11.59
C PRO A 180 17.74 -11.71 -11.47
N ALA A 181 16.75 -11.66 -12.36
CA ALA A 181 15.80 -10.55 -12.51
C ALA A 181 15.26 -9.97 -11.18
N PRO A 182 14.93 -8.66 -11.11
CA PRO A 182 14.40 -8.02 -9.91
C PRO A 182 13.20 -8.77 -9.32
N PHE A 183 13.14 -8.85 -7.99
CA PHE A 183 12.01 -9.45 -7.28
C PHE A 183 11.09 -8.38 -6.69
N TYR A 184 9.85 -8.37 -7.18
CA TYR A 184 8.80 -7.47 -6.71
C TYR A 184 7.92 -8.13 -5.67
N SER A 185 7.31 -7.33 -4.81
CA SER A 185 6.34 -7.79 -3.82
C SER A 185 5.25 -8.64 -4.47
N PRO A 186 5.06 -9.89 -4.05
CA PRO A 186 4.11 -10.78 -4.70
C PRO A 186 2.68 -10.22 -4.73
N CYS A 187 2.09 -10.16 -5.92
CA CYS A 187 0.67 -9.85 -6.12
C CYS A 187 -0.15 -11.10 -5.81
N LEU A 188 -0.87 -11.08 -4.69
CA LEU A 188 -1.64 -12.23 -4.20
C LEU A 188 -3.06 -12.25 -4.78
N ARG A 189 -3.62 -11.08 -5.11
CA ARG A 189 -4.88 -10.93 -5.85
C ARG A 189 -4.88 -9.65 -6.67
N GLN A 190 -5.59 -9.71 -7.79
CA GLN A 190 -5.86 -8.57 -8.65
C GLN A 190 -7.26 -8.66 -9.28
N ARG A 191 -7.86 -7.50 -9.57
CA ARG A 191 -9.12 -7.38 -10.32
C ARG A 191 -9.16 -6.02 -11.04
N TRP A 192 -9.66 -6.01 -12.28
CA TRP A 192 -10.15 -4.80 -12.92
C TRP A 192 -11.67 -4.75 -12.77
N ASN A 193 -12.18 -3.67 -12.19
CA ASN A 193 -13.61 -3.36 -12.15
C ASN A 193 -13.92 -2.31 -13.22
N PRO A 194 -14.56 -2.68 -14.35
CA PRO A 194 -14.88 -1.74 -15.41
C PRO A 194 -16.00 -0.76 -15.05
N GLU A 195 -16.89 -1.10 -14.12
CA GLU A 195 -18.00 -0.24 -13.70
C GLU A 195 -17.49 0.98 -12.94
N THR A 196 -16.51 0.76 -12.05
CA THR A 196 -15.87 1.80 -11.25
C THR A 196 -14.53 2.26 -11.81
N LYS A 197 -14.09 1.71 -12.95
CA LYS A 197 -12.80 1.99 -13.61
C LYS A 197 -11.62 1.88 -12.65
N THR A 198 -11.63 0.82 -11.85
CA THR A 198 -10.69 0.64 -10.74
C THR A 198 -9.89 -0.65 -10.91
N LEU A 199 -8.56 -0.54 -10.86
CA LEU A 199 -7.65 -1.68 -10.68
C LEU A 199 -7.41 -1.87 -9.19
N GLU A 200 -7.71 -3.07 -8.69
CA GLU A 200 -7.60 -3.42 -7.28
C GLU A 200 -6.59 -4.55 -7.12
N LEU A 201 -5.68 -4.42 -6.16
CA LEU A 201 -4.57 -5.33 -5.90
C LEU A 201 -4.43 -5.59 -4.40
N VAL A 202 -3.87 -6.75 -4.06
CA VAL A 202 -3.25 -6.97 -2.74
C VAL A 202 -1.86 -7.58 -2.94
N ASN A 203 -0.88 -6.96 -2.31
CA ASN A 203 0.51 -7.35 -2.37
C ASN A 203 1.04 -7.65 -0.97
N TRP A 204 1.95 -8.60 -0.89
CA TRP A 204 2.75 -8.82 0.32
C TRP A 204 4.01 -7.94 0.28
N MET A 205 4.05 -6.91 1.13
CA MET A 205 5.19 -6.00 1.20
C MET A 205 6.45 -6.75 1.61
N GLN A 206 7.57 -6.48 0.95
CA GLN A 206 8.84 -7.17 1.19
C GLN A 206 9.75 -6.34 2.08
N GLN A 207 10.59 -6.98 2.91
CA GLN A 207 11.74 -6.26 3.46
C GLN A 207 12.58 -5.71 2.31
N ALA A 208 13.14 -4.52 2.41
CA ALA A 208 13.85 -3.87 1.32
C ALA A 208 15.11 -4.64 0.91
N ARG A 209 15.62 -5.50 1.79
CA ARG A 209 16.84 -6.30 1.59
C ARG A 209 16.59 -7.77 1.92
N SER A 210 17.35 -8.63 1.26
CA SER A 210 17.35 -10.08 1.47
C SER A 210 18.78 -10.60 1.40
N PRO A 211 19.25 -11.45 2.34
CA PRO A 211 18.50 -11.93 3.51
C PRO A 211 18.24 -10.81 4.55
N CYS A 212 17.23 -11.00 5.39
CA CYS A 212 16.87 -10.08 6.48
C CYS A 212 16.52 -10.87 7.76
N VAL A 213 16.86 -10.34 8.94
CA VAL A 213 16.53 -10.97 10.24
C VAL A 213 15.08 -10.71 10.67
N TRP A 214 14.38 -9.85 9.95
CA TRP A 214 13.00 -9.47 10.21
C TRP A 214 12.07 -10.03 9.14
N LYS A 215 10.85 -10.37 9.55
CA LYS A 215 9.75 -10.65 8.65
C LYS A 215 8.97 -9.36 8.36
N SER A 216 8.52 -9.19 7.12
CA SER A 216 7.59 -8.12 6.73
C SER A 216 6.18 -8.70 6.73
N ASP A 217 5.55 -8.77 7.89
CA ASP A 217 4.19 -9.28 8.04
C ASP A 217 3.16 -8.16 7.76
N LEU A 218 3.26 -7.59 6.55
CA LEU A 218 2.46 -6.46 6.07
C LEU A 218 1.80 -6.80 4.73
N LEU A 219 0.47 -6.65 4.66
CA LEU A 219 -0.28 -6.66 3.42
C LEU A 219 -0.67 -5.25 3.04
N ILE A 220 -0.48 -4.90 1.77
CA ILE A 220 -0.99 -3.66 1.21
C ILE A 220 -2.00 -3.94 0.11
N TYR A 221 -3.21 -3.45 0.32
CA TYR A 221 -4.25 -3.38 -0.68
C TYR A 221 -4.14 -2.04 -1.40
N THR A 222 -4.22 -2.02 -2.72
CA THR A 222 -4.18 -0.78 -3.50
C THR A 222 -5.28 -0.78 -4.55
N ALA A 223 -6.05 0.30 -4.59
CA ALA A 223 -7.01 0.59 -5.64
C ALA A 223 -6.56 1.84 -6.40
N TYR A 224 -6.35 1.68 -7.71
CA TYR A 224 -6.12 2.77 -8.67
C TYR A 224 -7.38 2.99 -9.46
N ARG A 225 -8.01 4.15 -9.28
CA ARG A 225 -9.27 4.50 -9.95
C ARG A 225 -9.11 5.72 -10.83
N ASP A 226 -9.63 5.65 -12.04
CA ASP A 226 -9.92 6.86 -12.81
C ASP A 226 -11.11 7.60 -12.20
N ALA A 227 -10.86 8.80 -11.68
CA ALA A 227 -11.87 9.69 -11.12
C ALA A 227 -12.30 10.81 -12.08
N GLY A 228 -11.82 10.78 -13.34
CA GLY A 228 -12.15 11.76 -14.37
C GLY A 228 -11.34 13.05 -14.24
N SER A 229 -11.40 13.92 -15.25
CA SER A 229 -10.70 15.22 -15.25
C SER A 229 -9.18 15.12 -14.99
N GLY A 230 -8.55 14.03 -15.40
CA GLY A 230 -7.13 13.78 -15.13
C GLY A 230 -6.82 13.42 -13.66
N VAL A 231 -7.81 13.07 -12.85
CA VAL A 231 -7.64 12.64 -11.46
C VAL A 231 -7.51 11.12 -11.39
N ILE A 232 -6.41 10.66 -10.81
CA ILE A 232 -6.16 9.27 -10.44
C ILE A 232 -6.29 9.17 -8.91
N GLU A 233 -7.33 8.49 -8.43
CA GLU A 233 -7.45 8.16 -7.01
C GLU A 233 -6.59 6.95 -6.67
N VAL A 234 -5.80 7.08 -5.61
CA VAL A 234 -5.04 5.99 -5.01
C VAL A 234 -5.55 5.77 -3.60
N ASN A 235 -6.25 4.65 -3.40
CA ASN A 235 -6.76 4.23 -2.10
C ASN A 235 -6.01 2.97 -1.66
N GLN A 236 -5.28 3.08 -0.56
CA GLN A 236 -4.48 2.00 -0.02
C GLN A 236 -5.01 1.57 1.35
N VAL A 237 -4.92 0.28 1.65
CA VAL A 237 -5.10 -0.22 3.01
C VAL A 237 -3.87 -1.02 3.38
N LEU A 238 -3.20 -0.60 4.45
CA LEU A 238 -2.08 -1.34 5.04
C LEU A 238 -2.58 -2.10 6.26
N HIS A 239 -2.31 -3.40 6.30
CA HIS A 239 -2.67 -4.28 7.40
C HIS A 239 -1.41 -4.95 7.98
N ASN A 240 -1.22 -4.81 9.28
CA ASN A 240 -0.16 -5.49 10.03
C ASN A 240 -0.69 -6.81 10.60
N PHE A 241 -0.19 -7.93 10.10
CA PHE A 241 -0.58 -9.27 10.58
C PHE A 241 0.51 -9.96 11.41
N GLY A 242 1.62 -9.26 11.69
CA GLY A 242 2.77 -9.77 12.41
C GLY A 242 2.73 -9.50 13.91
N ASP A 243 3.93 -9.37 14.49
CA ASP A 243 4.18 -9.11 15.90
C ASP A 243 5.01 -7.83 16.16
N ILE A 244 5.45 -7.14 15.10
CA ILE A 244 6.25 -5.92 15.16
C ILE A 244 5.35 -4.70 14.93
N ASP A 245 5.45 -3.71 15.81
CA ASP A 245 4.83 -2.40 15.61
C ASP A 245 5.53 -1.66 14.45
N VAL A 246 4.72 -1.16 13.52
CA VAL A 246 5.15 -0.31 12.41
C VAL A 246 4.73 1.11 12.71
N ASP A 247 5.68 2.04 12.70
CA ASP A 247 5.45 3.36 13.28
C ASP A 247 5.87 4.58 12.44
N TYR A 248 6.39 4.31 11.25
CA TYR A 248 6.69 5.33 10.27
C TYR A 248 6.26 4.85 8.89
N LEU A 249 5.36 5.62 8.29
CA LEU A 249 4.80 5.38 6.96
C LEU A 249 5.26 6.46 6.01
N SER A 250 5.97 6.06 4.96
CA SER A 250 6.29 6.90 3.81
C SER A 250 5.30 6.57 2.68
N THR A 251 4.22 7.33 2.62
CA THR A 251 3.02 6.97 1.86
C THR A 251 2.39 8.16 1.14
N PRO A 252 2.66 8.33 -0.17
CA PRO A 252 3.69 7.63 -0.95
C PRO A 252 5.10 8.20 -0.76
N TRP A 253 6.10 7.32 -0.86
CA TRP A 253 7.43 7.59 -1.41
C TRP A 253 7.30 7.72 -2.93
N GLY A 254 7.99 8.70 -3.53
CA GLY A 254 8.07 8.81 -4.98
C GLY A 254 8.60 10.17 -5.41
N GLY A 255 7.98 10.74 -6.45
CA GLY A 255 8.36 12.03 -7.01
C GLY A 255 8.35 11.99 -8.53
N VAL A 256 9.00 12.97 -9.16
CA VAL A 256 8.89 13.17 -10.61
C VAL A 256 10.23 13.24 -11.34
N ARG A 257 10.17 12.97 -12.63
CA ARG A 257 11.22 13.19 -13.60
C ARG A 257 11.45 14.69 -13.76
N LYS A 258 12.58 15.16 -13.24
CA LYS A 258 12.86 16.59 -13.11
C LYS A 258 12.96 17.28 -14.48
N SER A 259 13.48 16.61 -15.50
CA SER A 259 13.55 17.15 -16.86
C SER A 259 12.19 17.39 -17.51
N SER A 260 11.13 16.69 -17.07
CA SER A 260 9.77 16.86 -17.58
C SER A 260 8.96 17.89 -16.79
N LEU A 261 9.21 17.95 -15.48
CA LEU A 261 8.52 18.82 -14.53
C LEU A 261 9.54 19.44 -13.54
N PRO A 262 10.27 20.50 -13.94
CA PRO A 262 11.42 21.02 -13.20
C PRO A 262 11.09 21.89 -11.99
N HIS A 263 9.84 22.35 -11.85
CA HIS A 263 9.45 23.27 -10.78
C HIS A 263 8.58 22.58 -9.74
N THR A 264 9.09 22.38 -8.53
CA THR A 264 8.31 21.92 -7.37
C THR A 264 7.58 23.09 -6.74
N ILE A 265 6.28 22.98 -6.52
CA ILE A 265 5.47 23.95 -5.79
C ILE A 265 4.76 23.28 -4.61
N LEU A 266 4.64 24.01 -3.51
CA LEU A 266 3.97 23.52 -2.31
C LEU A 266 2.89 24.50 -1.86
N SER A 267 1.70 23.96 -1.61
CA SER A 267 0.56 24.73 -1.11
C SER A 267 0.76 25.23 0.31
N LYS A 268 0.14 26.37 0.60
CA LYS A 268 -0.05 26.94 1.94
C LYS A 268 -1.48 26.72 2.41
N ASP A 269 -1.67 26.80 3.72
CA ASP A 269 -2.97 26.72 4.38
C ASP A 269 -3.92 27.88 4.00
N ASP A 270 -3.38 29.03 3.62
CA ASP A 270 -4.13 30.17 3.07
C ASP A 270 -4.61 30.00 1.61
N GLY A 271 -4.32 28.85 0.98
CA GLY A 271 -4.70 28.52 -0.39
C GLY A 271 -3.76 29.06 -1.47
N THR A 272 -2.70 29.79 -1.10
CA THR A 272 -1.60 30.18 -2.00
C THR A 272 -0.53 29.07 -2.09
N TRP A 273 0.57 29.33 -2.80
CA TRP A 273 1.66 28.37 -2.98
C TRP A 273 2.99 29.10 -3.16
N ASP A 274 4.09 28.39 -2.90
CA ASP A 274 5.47 28.85 -3.15
C ASP A 274 6.23 27.79 -3.96
N GLU A 275 7.11 28.23 -4.87
CA GLU A 275 8.14 27.37 -5.46
C GLU A 275 9.10 26.89 -4.35
N GLN A 276 9.43 25.61 -4.38
CA GLN A 276 10.36 24.99 -3.45
C GLN A 276 11.61 24.50 -4.19
N LYS A 277 12.76 24.58 -3.51
CA LYS A 277 14.05 24.09 -4.00
C LYS A 277 14.77 23.36 -2.88
N GLY A 278 15.64 22.43 -3.25
CA GLY A 278 16.58 21.81 -2.34
C GLY A 278 17.16 20.53 -2.90
N ALA A 279 18.17 20.00 -2.21
CA ALA A 279 18.79 18.73 -2.52
C ALA A 279 18.15 17.63 -1.68
N TRP A 280 18.10 16.42 -2.24
CA TRP A 280 17.75 15.21 -1.50
C TRP A 280 19.01 14.45 -1.13
N GLY A 281 19.17 14.19 0.16
CA GLY A 281 20.26 13.42 0.73
C GLY A 281 19.78 12.46 1.82
N TRP A 282 20.75 11.96 2.60
CA TRP A 282 20.47 11.05 3.72
C TRP A 282 19.96 11.76 4.98
N HIS A 283 20.25 13.06 5.12
CA HIS A 283 19.85 13.88 6.26
C HIS A 283 19.50 15.28 5.77
N GLU A 284 18.74 16.02 6.59
CA GLU A 284 18.42 17.44 6.37
C GLU A 284 17.62 17.75 5.10
N ASN A 285 16.82 16.78 4.63
CA ASN A 285 15.95 16.98 3.48
C ASN A 285 14.96 18.14 3.73
N PRO A 286 14.76 19.04 2.75
CA PRO A 286 13.71 20.04 2.78
C PRO A 286 12.37 19.41 3.12
N ASN A 287 11.67 19.99 4.10
CA ASN A 287 10.41 19.44 4.58
C ASN A 287 9.46 20.52 5.09
N ARG A 288 8.17 20.18 5.14
CA ARG A 288 7.11 21.01 5.71
C ARG A 288 6.11 20.15 6.46
N LEU A 289 5.65 20.62 7.61
CA LEU A 289 4.54 20.00 8.33
C LEU A 289 3.25 20.13 7.52
N LEU A 290 2.47 19.04 7.41
CA LEU A 290 1.18 19.06 6.73
C LEU A 290 0.18 20.03 7.36
N ALA A 291 0.37 20.38 8.64
CA ALA A 291 -0.46 21.36 9.34
C ALA A 291 -0.26 22.79 8.81
N SER A 292 0.83 23.03 8.09
CA SER A 292 1.20 24.33 7.50
C SER A 292 1.11 24.31 5.96
N SER A 293 0.41 23.32 5.39
CA SER A 293 0.21 23.21 3.94
C SER A 293 -1.27 23.15 3.60
N GLY A 294 -1.58 23.43 2.33
CA GLY A 294 -2.93 23.29 1.78
C GLY A 294 -3.30 21.86 1.40
N GLY A 295 -2.50 20.86 1.78
CA GLY A 295 -2.79 19.44 1.51
C GLY A 295 -2.35 18.91 0.14
N TRP A 296 -1.54 19.66 -0.62
CA TRP A 296 -1.02 19.21 -1.92
C TRP A 296 0.34 19.78 -2.28
N VAL A 297 1.09 19.03 -3.10
CA VAL A 297 2.34 19.43 -3.77
C VAL A 297 2.14 19.23 -5.27
N ALA A 298 2.77 20.04 -6.12
CA ALA A 298 2.73 19.84 -7.56
C ALA A 298 4.07 20.11 -8.22
N TRP A 299 4.23 19.58 -9.41
CA TRP A 299 5.35 19.83 -10.29
C TRP A 299 4.84 20.37 -11.61
N VAL A 300 5.45 21.46 -12.09
CA VAL A 300 4.98 22.24 -13.24
C VAL A 300 6.11 22.39 -14.25
N ARG A 301 5.79 22.33 -15.54
CA ARG A 301 6.78 22.54 -16.61
C ARG A 301 7.29 23.98 -16.68
N ASP A 302 6.36 24.94 -16.71
CA ASP A 302 6.63 26.37 -16.82
C ASP A 302 5.83 27.14 -15.75
N LEU A 303 6.52 27.79 -14.81
CA LEU A 303 5.85 28.64 -13.83
C LEU A 303 5.23 29.88 -14.49
N GLY A 304 4.10 30.33 -13.93
CA GLY A 304 3.40 31.55 -14.37
C GLY A 304 2.48 31.38 -15.59
N LYS A 305 2.39 30.18 -16.16
CA LYS A 305 1.48 29.86 -17.28
C LYS A 305 0.41 28.88 -16.82
N GLY A 306 -0.85 29.30 -16.84
CA GLY A 306 -1.99 28.49 -16.38
C GLY A 306 -2.25 27.24 -17.23
N ASP A 307 -1.88 27.27 -18.51
CA ASP A 307 -1.97 26.17 -19.46
C ASP A 307 -0.75 25.23 -19.43
N SER A 308 0.28 25.50 -18.61
CA SER A 308 1.48 24.67 -18.54
C SER A 308 1.16 23.27 -18.02
N PRO A 309 1.73 22.21 -18.61
CA PRO A 309 1.60 20.85 -18.08
C PRO A 309 2.06 20.73 -16.64
N ALA A 310 1.23 20.07 -15.83
CA ALA A 310 1.48 19.86 -14.41
C ALA A 310 1.03 18.48 -13.93
N LEU A 311 1.65 18.04 -12.83
CA LEU A 311 1.23 16.88 -12.04
C LEU A 311 1.17 17.31 -10.57
N ALA A 312 0.04 17.09 -9.89
CA ALA A 312 -0.04 17.25 -8.44
C ALA A 312 -0.21 15.93 -7.72
N LYS A 313 0.30 15.87 -6.50
CA LYS A 313 -0.06 14.91 -5.47
C LYS A 313 -0.90 15.60 -4.40
N VAL A 314 -2.10 15.09 -4.15
CA VAL A 314 -3.00 15.57 -3.09
C VAL A 314 -2.99 14.57 -1.94
N PHE A 315 -2.61 15.03 -0.75
CA PHE A 315 -2.46 14.21 0.47
C PHE A 315 -3.34 14.68 1.64
N GLY A 316 -4.05 15.79 1.45
CA GLY A 316 -4.99 16.36 2.40
C GLY A 316 -4.34 17.10 3.57
N PRO A 317 -5.08 17.98 4.25
CA PRO A 317 -4.55 18.73 5.38
C PRO A 317 -4.37 17.82 6.61
N HIS A 318 -3.58 18.29 7.58
CA HIS A 318 -3.24 17.52 8.78
C HIS A 318 -4.45 17.02 9.57
N ALA A 319 -5.53 17.81 9.63
CA ALA A 319 -6.74 17.51 10.39
C ALA A 319 -7.51 16.26 9.91
N VAL A 320 -7.22 15.73 8.72
CA VAL A 320 -7.93 14.59 8.12
C VAL A 320 -7.24 13.26 8.47
N GLY A 321 -6.87 13.07 9.74
CA GLY A 321 -6.39 11.78 10.21
C GLY A 321 -6.61 11.52 11.69
N TYR A 322 -7.28 10.41 11.99
CA TYR A 322 -7.56 9.96 13.35
C TYR A 322 -6.73 8.70 13.62
N PHE A 323 -5.81 8.82 14.56
CA PHE A 323 -5.11 7.69 15.17
C PHE A 323 -5.38 7.72 16.67
N GLU A 324 -5.58 6.55 17.27
CA GLU A 324 -5.50 6.46 18.72
C GLU A 324 -4.08 6.80 19.18
N LYS A 325 -3.95 7.50 20.32
CA LYS A 325 -2.63 7.72 20.93
C LYS A 325 -2.00 6.36 21.27
N PRO A 326 -0.70 6.15 20.98
CA PRO A 326 0.01 4.95 21.37
C PRO A 326 -0.04 4.72 22.88
N LYS A 327 -0.16 3.46 23.29
CA LYS A 327 0.21 2.99 24.63
C LYS A 327 1.61 2.38 24.51
N GLY A 328 2.63 2.99 25.13
CA GLY A 328 4.02 2.51 25.07
C GLY A 328 5.04 3.59 25.47
N PRO A 329 6.32 3.22 25.65
CA PRO A 329 7.39 4.17 25.95
C PRO A 329 7.58 5.16 24.77
N GLN A 330 7.84 6.43 25.09
CA GLN A 330 8.11 7.44 24.08
C GLN A 330 9.43 7.14 23.37
N ILE A 331 9.42 7.24 22.03
CA ILE A 331 10.65 7.26 21.24
C ILE A 331 11.16 8.71 21.25
N LEU A 332 12.42 8.91 21.68
CA LEU A 332 13.01 10.24 21.79
C LEU A 332 13.01 10.94 20.41
N GLY A 333 12.46 12.15 20.34
CA GLY A 333 12.35 12.92 19.09
C GLY A 333 11.17 12.54 18.20
N ARG A 334 10.33 11.56 18.59
CA ARG A 334 9.11 11.21 17.86
C ARG A 334 7.93 12.04 18.36
N ILE A 335 7.28 12.74 17.44
CA ILE A 335 5.99 13.38 17.68
C ILE A 335 4.93 12.49 17.03
N GLU A 336 4.11 11.81 17.83
CA GLU A 336 3.01 10.97 17.34
C GLU A 336 2.03 11.79 16.51
N GLY A 337 1.55 11.23 15.40
CA GLY A 337 0.64 11.89 14.48
C GLY A 337 1.33 12.97 13.64
N GLU A 338 2.64 13.17 13.80
CA GLU A 338 3.39 14.08 12.95
C GLU A 338 3.30 13.64 11.49
N ARG A 339 2.89 14.57 10.64
CA ARG A 339 2.83 14.36 9.20
C ARG A 339 3.62 15.45 8.50
N LYS A 340 4.54 15.04 7.62
CA LYS A 340 5.40 15.94 6.85
C LYS A 340 5.40 15.55 5.38
N ILE A 341 5.62 16.56 4.53
CA ILE A 341 5.99 16.36 3.13
C ILE A 341 7.46 16.77 3.01
N LEU A 342 8.25 15.92 2.38
CA LEU A 342 9.65 16.17 2.06
C LEU A 342 9.80 16.23 0.54
N TRP A 343 10.82 16.95 0.08
CA TRP A 343 11.16 17.05 -1.33
C TRP A 343 12.64 17.32 -1.54
N GLY A 344 13.12 17.08 -2.75
CA GLY A 344 14.44 17.53 -3.17
C GLY A 344 14.95 16.82 -4.40
N THR A 345 15.92 17.43 -5.07
CA THR A 345 16.58 16.83 -6.22
C THR A 345 17.58 15.78 -5.77
N ALA A 346 17.43 14.55 -6.24
CA ALA A 346 18.27 13.43 -5.82
C ALA A 346 19.26 12.98 -6.90
N GLY A 347 20.53 12.87 -6.49
CA GLY A 347 21.66 12.55 -7.37
C GLY A 347 22.05 13.73 -8.25
N GLU A 348 23.36 13.92 -8.47
CA GLU A 348 23.85 14.88 -9.45
C GLU A 348 23.84 14.24 -10.85
N GLY A 349 23.26 14.93 -11.85
CA GLY A 349 23.33 14.53 -13.25
C GLY A 349 22.10 13.81 -13.82
N ARG A 350 22.21 13.40 -15.09
CA ARG A 350 21.10 12.85 -15.90
C ARG A 350 20.70 11.42 -15.54
N GLU A 351 21.48 10.72 -14.72
CA GLU A 351 21.25 9.29 -14.44
C GLU A 351 19.97 9.04 -13.63
N ARG A 352 19.72 9.85 -12.58
CA ARG A 352 18.48 9.74 -11.79
C ARG A 352 17.38 10.66 -12.28
N ASP A 353 17.73 11.89 -12.70
CA ASP A 353 16.76 12.88 -13.19
C ASP A 353 15.49 12.97 -12.32
N TYR A 354 15.69 13.04 -10.99
CA TYR A 354 14.65 12.77 -10.00
C TYR A 354 14.48 13.93 -9.03
N GLU A 355 13.29 14.49 -8.99
CA GLU A 355 12.80 15.32 -7.90
C GLU A 355 11.98 14.43 -6.96
N VAL A 356 12.60 14.01 -5.86
CA VAL A 356 12.00 13.12 -4.86
C VAL A 356 10.93 13.87 -4.08
N SER A 357 9.89 13.16 -3.67
CA SER A 357 8.97 13.58 -2.65
C SER A 357 8.47 12.42 -1.79
N GLU A 358 8.42 12.67 -0.50
CA GLU A 358 8.02 11.69 0.51
C GLU A 358 6.95 12.30 1.39
N GLN A 359 5.81 11.63 1.57
CA GLN A 359 4.89 11.97 2.66
C GLN A 359 5.12 11.03 3.83
N VAL A 360 5.60 11.61 4.93
CA VAL A 360 5.82 10.91 6.19
C VAL A 360 4.60 11.04 7.05
N THR A 361 4.18 9.92 7.63
CA THR A 361 3.20 9.87 8.72
C THR A 361 3.78 9.02 9.85
N LYS A 362 4.04 9.66 10.99
CA LYS A 362 4.38 8.96 12.24
C LYS A 362 3.09 8.55 12.93
N THR A 363 2.84 7.25 12.98
CA THR A 363 1.65 6.63 13.60
C THR A 363 2.08 5.36 14.33
N THR A 364 1.22 4.63 15.05
CA THR A 364 1.54 3.26 15.47
C THR A 364 0.51 2.29 14.91
N LEU A 365 0.94 1.42 13.99
CA LEU A 365 0.16 0.33 13.44
C LEU A 365 0.57 -0.97 14.15
N ARG A 366 -0.23 -1.41 15.12
CA ARG A 366 0.06 -2.60 15.93
C ARG A 366 -0.32 -3.88 15.21
N PRO A 367 0.16 -5.05 15.70
CA PRO A 367 -0.36 -6.35 15.31
C PRO A 367 -1.90 -6.40 15.27
N GLY A 368 -2.45 -6.70 14.10
CA GLY A 368 -3.88 -6.78 13.82
C GLY A 368 -4.52 -5.48 13.31
N ASP A 369 -3.84 -4.33 13.44
CA ASP A 369 -4.41 -3.06 13.01
C ASP A 369 -4.43 -2.93 11.48
N SER A 370 -5.34 -2.07 11.00
CA SER A 370 -5.40 -1.65 9.60
C SER A 370 -5.55 -0.14 9.51
N VAL A 371 -4.95 0.45 8.47
CA VAL A 371 -5.06 1.87 8.15
C VAL A 371 -5.40 2.06 6.68
N SER A 372 -6.36 2.93 6.37
CA SER A 372 -6.65 3.39 5.01
C SER A 372 -5.91 4.69 4.73
N LEU A 373 -5.27 4.78 3.57
CA LEU A 373 -4.59 5.96 3.06
C LEU A 373 -5.21 6.33 1.72
N ARG A 374 -5.70 7.55 1.59
CA ARG A 374 -6.24 8.08 0.35
C ARG A 374 -5.45 9.29 -0.10
N TRP A 375 -4.97 9.24 -1.33
CA TRP A 375 -4.27 10.34 -1.98
C TRP A 375 -4.60 10.33 -3.47
N TYR A 376 -4.28 11.42 -4.15
CA TYR A 376 -4.61 11.59 -5.56
C TYR A 376 -3.39 12.03 -6.36
N LEU A 377 -3.31 11.60 -7.61
CA LEU A 377 -2.51 12.24 -8.64
C LEU A 377 -3.44 13.01 -9.56
N VAL A 378 -3.10 14.26 -9.87
CA VAL A 378 -3.87 15.11 -10.80
C VAL A 378 -2.98 15.52 -11.95
N THR A 379 -3.31 15.10 -13.16
CA THR A 379 -2.59 15.42 -14.40
C THR A 379 -3.42 16.35 -15.27
N GLY A 380 -2.80 17.42 -15.79
CA GLY A 380 -3.50 18.38 -16.63
C GLY A 380 -2.70 19.66 -16.85
N THR A 381 -3.40 20.74 -17.13
CA THR A 381 -2.80 22.09 -17.06
C THR A 381 -2.65 22.54 -15.62
N PHE A 382 -1.79 23.52 -15.38
CA PHE A 382 -1.54 24.02 -14.04
C PHE A 382 -2.80 24.61 -13.40
N ASP A 383 -3.64 25.32 -14.15
CA ASP A 383 -4.92 25.84 -13.64
C ASP A 383 -5.89 24.71 -13.25
N GLN A 384 -6.04 23.70 -14.11
CA GLN A 384 -6.88 22.52 -13.82
C GLN A 384 -6.40 21.79 -12.57
N VAL A 385 -5.09 21.57 -12.47
CA VAL A 385 -4.46 20.91 -11.32
C VAL A 385 -4.78 21.66 -10.03
N ARG A 386 -4.66 22.99 -10.02
CA ARG A 386 -4.97 23.81 -8.84
C ARG A 386 -6.45 23.81 -8.47
N GLU A 387 -7.35 23.68 -9.44
CA GLU A 387 -8.79 23.58 -9.16
C GLU A 387 -9.13 22.24 -8.51
N GLU A 388 -8.68 21.15 -9.11
CA GLU A 388 -8.92 19.79 -8.61
C GLU A 388 -8.29 19.55 -7.23
N THR A 389 -7.08 20.08 -6.97
CA THR A 389 -6.46 19.91 -5.65
C THR A 389 -7.29 20.51 -4.52
N ARG A 390 -7.96 21.66 -4.75
CA ARG A 390 -8.88 22.25 -3.75
C ARG A 390 -10.08 21.35 -3.49
N ARG A 391 -10.64 20.76 -4.54
CA ARG A 391 -11.80 19.86 -4.45
C ARG A 391 -11.46 18.56 -3.71
N LEU A 392 -10.25 18.04 -3.92
CA LEU A 392 -9.82 16.73 -3.42
C LEU A 392 -9.18 16.76 -2.03
N SER A 393 -8.64 17.91 -1.59
CA SER A 393 -7.87 18.00 -0.34
C SER A 393 -8.66 17.56 0.89
N GLY A 394 -9.98 17.78 0.94
CA GLY A 394 -10.84 17.33 2.04
C GLY A 394 -11.16 15.82 2.03
N LEU A 395 -10.86 15.11 0.94
CA LEU A 395 -11.11 13.68 0.78
C LEU A 395 -9.85 12.83 0.97
N ALA A 396 -8.67 13.43 0.72
CA ALA A 396 -7.38 12.80 0.95
C ALA A 396 -7.04 12.77 2.45
N GLY A 397 -6.36 11.72 2.89
CA GLY A 397 -5.98 11.58 4.28
C GLY A 397 -5.66 10.15 4.67
N ILE A 398 -5.56 9.92 5.97
CA ILE A 398 -5.19 8.63 6.54
C ILE A 398 -6.07 8.35 7.75
N ARG A 399 -6.61 7.15 7.88
CA ARG A 399 -7.49 6.78 9.00
C ARG A 399 -7.29 5.35 9.42
N GLN A 400 -7.30 5.10 10.73
CA GLN A 400 -7.46 3.75 11.23
C GLN A 400 -8.83 3.21 10.81
N ILE A 401 -8.89 1.93 10.44
CA ILE A 401 -10.10 1.25 9.99
C ILE A 401 -10.21 -0.11 10.67
N GLU A 402 -11.45 -0.54 10.86
CA GLU A 402 -11.79 -1.86 11.36
C GLU A 402 -12.74 -2.56 10.38
N PHE A 403 -12.70 -3.89 10.38
CA PHE A 403 -13.50 -4.70 9.47
C PHE A 403 -14.45 -5.63 10.23
N GLU A 404 -15.63 -5.79 9.66
CA GLU A 404 -16.60 -6.80 10.08
C GLU A 404 -16.15 -8.22 9.68
N SER A 405 -16.53 -9.22 10.48
CA SER A 405 -16.16 -10.63 10.31
C SER A 405 -17.14 -11.45 9.48
N ASN A 406 -18.27 -10.86 9.06
CA ASN A 406 -19.36 -11.53 8.33
C ASN A 406 -19.21 -11.46 6.80
N ALA A 407 -18.30 -10.62 6.28
CA ALA A 407 -17.92 -10.67 4.87
C ALA A 407 -17.06 -11.91 4.61
N VAL A 408 -17.42 -12.74 3.64
CA VAL A 408 -16.80 -14.06 3.43
C VAL A 408 -16.27 -14.26 2.02
N GLN A 409 -15.02 -14.72 1.92
CA GLN A 409 -14.38 -15.17 0.69
C GLN A 409 -14.49 -16.68 0.60
N SER A 410 -15.38 -17.16 -0.27
CA SER A 410 -15.45 -18.58 -0.63
C SER A 410 -14.16 -19.04 -1.33
N VAL A 411 -13.84 -20.32 -1.12
CA VAL A 411 -12.73 -21.04 -1.75
C VAL A 411 -13.22 -22.34 -2.37
N TRP A 412 -12.63 -22.73 -3.51
CA TRP A 412 -13.07 -23.87 -4.31
C TRP A 412 -11.89 -24.79 -4.63
N VAL A 413 -12.21 -26.05 -4.91
CA VAL A 413 -11.23 -27.07 -5.29
C VAL A 413 -11.66 -27.68 -6.62
N ARG A 414 -10.73 -27.68 -7.59
CA ARG A 414 -10.89 -28.37 -8.87
C ARG A 414 -9.68 -29.26 -9.11
N LYS A 415 -9.91 -30.57 -9.25
CA LYS A 415 -8.84 -31.56 -9.50
C LYS A 415 -7.68 -31.45 -8.50
N GLY A 416 -7.98 -31.25 -7.21
CA GLY A 416 -6.98 -31.10 -6.15
C GLY A 416 -6.30 -29.73 -6.07
N VAL A 417 -6.70 -28.76 -6.91
CA VAL A 417 -6.14 -27.39 -6.91
C VAL A 417 -7.12 -26.43 -6.25
N ILE A 418 -6.66 -25.73 -5.21
CA ILE A 418 -7.40 -24.66 -4.54
C ILE A 418 -7.41 -23.40 -5.41
N ASN A 419 -8.55 -22.73 -5.46
CA ASN A 419 -8.73 -21.45 -6.14
C ASN A 419 -9.80 -20.59 -5.45
N THR A 420 -9.88 -19.34 -5.91
CA THR A 420 -10.84 -18.33 -5.45
C THR A 420 -11.72 -17.81 -6.59
N THR A 421 -11.79 -18.53 -7.71
CA THR A 421 -12.43 -18.08 -8.96
C THR A 421 -13.84 -18.62 -9.16
N GLY A 422 -14.39 -19.35 -8.18
CA GLY A 422 -15.71 -19.97 -8.32
C GLY A 422 -15.70 -21.35 -8.97
N VAL A 423 -14.53 -21.86 -9.39
CA VAL A 423 -14.47 -23.05 -10.24
C VAL A 423 -14.21 -24.32 -9.42
N GLY A 424 -15.10 -25.31 -9.58
CA GLY A 424 -14.99 -26.63 -8.93
C GLY A 424 -15.97 -26.77 -7.77
N LYS A 425 -15.68 -27.70 -6.85
CA LYS A 425 -16.50 -27.87 -5.64
C LYS A 425 -16.09 -26.82 -4.62
N ARG A 426 -17.05 -26.09 -4.06
CA ARG A 426 -16.79 -25.21 -2.91
C ARG A 426 -16.17 -26.05 -1.79
N TRP A 427 -15.09 -25.56 -1.18
CA TRP A 427 -14.38 -26.22 -0.08
C TRP A 427 -14.74 -25.61 1.28
N GLY A 428 -14.89 -24.28 1.32
CA GLY A 428 -15.39 -23.54 2.47
C GLY A 428 -15.27 -22.04 2.22
N ALA A 429 -15.21 -21.25 3.28
CA ALA A 429 -14.96 -19.82 3.18
C ALA A 429 -14.07 -19.31 4.32
N PHE A 430 -13.39 -18.21 4.07
CA PHE A 430 -12.66 -17.43 5.07
C PHE A 430 -13.36 -16.08 5.27
N ALA A 431 -13.06 -15.36 6.36
CA ALA A 431 -13.40 -13.95 6.40
C ALA A 431 -12.70 -13.24 5.22
N ALA A 432 -13.39 -12.36 4.53
CA ALA A 432 -12.84 -11.66 3.38
C ALA A 432 -11.82 -10.58 3.80
N PHE A 433 -11.99 -10.01 4.99
CA PHE A 433 -11.27 -8.83 5.46
C PHE A 433 -10.50 -9.14 6.75
N PRO A 434 -9.47 -8.34 7.09
CA PRO A 434 -8.71 -8.48 8.35
C PRO A 434 -9.55 -8.02 9.55
N ALA A 435 -10.57 -8.80 9.89
CA ALA A 435 -11.38 -8.57 11.08
C ALA A 435 -10.59 -8.93 12.34
N LYS A 436 -11.07 -8.47 13.48
CA LYS A 436 -10.49 -8.79 14.80
C LYS A 436 -10.33 -10.30 14.99
N ASP A 437 -9.22 -10.71 15.59
CA ASP A 437 -8.87 -12.11 15.88
C ASP A 437 -8.80 -13.02 14.64
N THR A 438 -8.52 -12.44 13.47
CA THR A 438 -8.22 -13.18 12.25
C THR A 438 -6.76 -13.04 11.83
N VAL A 439 -6.29 -13.95 10.98
CA VAL A 439 -4.97 -13.88 10.32
C VAL A 439 -5.09 -14.26 8.86
N PRO A 440 -4.29 -13.66 7.97
CA PRO A 440 -4.33 -14.00 6.55
C PRO A 440 -3.93 -15.46 6.33
N VAL A 441 -4.59 -16.10 5.37
CA VAL A 441 -4.26 -17.45 4.91
C VAL A 441 -3.80 -17.38 3.47
N PHE A 442 -2.54 -17.75 3.27
CA PHE A 442 -1.87 -17.78 2.00
C PHE A 442 -1.94 -19.16 1.38
N LEU A 443 -2.04 -19.17 0.05
CA LEU A 443 -1.78 -20.34 -0.77
C LEU A 443 -0.39 -20.16 -1.40
N LEU A 444 0.56 -20.98 -0.97
CA LEU A 444 1.87 -21.06 -1.57
C LEU A 444 1.96 -22.31 -2.46
N LYS A 445 2.98 -22.35 -3.31
CA LYS A 445 3.33 -23.50 -4.11
C LYS A 445 4.82 -23.76 -4.03
N ASP A 446 5.19 -24.95 -3.61
CA ASP A 446 6.56 -25.41 -3.80
C ASP A 446 6.71 -25.82 -5.26
N ARG A 447 7.49 -25.05 -6.03
CA ARG A 447 7.71 -25.28 -7.46
C ARG A 447 8.62 -26.47 -7.74
N LYS A 448 9.38 -26.97 -6.77
CA LYS A 448 10.15 -28.22 -6.92
C LYS A 448 9.24 -29.43 -6.96
N THR A 449 8.26 -29.49 -6.06
CA THR A 449 7.34 -30.63 -5.94
C THR A 449 6.02 -30.42 -6.67
N GLY A 450 5.70 -29.17 -7.03
CA GLY A 450 4.42 -28.78 -7.61
C GLY A 450 3.25 -28.71 -6.62
N LYS A 451 3.49 -29.02 -5.34
CA LYS A 451 2.45 -29.08 -4.31
C LYS A 451 2.02 -27.70 -3.82
N GLN A 452 0.75 -27.58 -3.49
CA GLN A 452 0.19 -26.41 -2.82
C GLN A 452 0.34 -26.54 -1.30
N LEU A 453 0.60 -25.42 -0.63
CA LEU A 453 0.71 -25.29 0.81
C LEU A 453 -0.25 -24.20 1.31
N ILE A 454 -1.13 -24.54 2.24
CA ILE A 454 -1.93 -23.58 2.99
C ILE A 454 -1.14 -23.16 4.23
N THR A 455 -0.96 -21.85 4.45
CA THR A 455 -0.16 -21.32 5.57
C THR A 455 -0.66 -19.95 6.03
N ALA A 456 -0.45 -19.62 7.31
CA ALA A 456 -0.54 -18.25 7.81
C ALA A 456 0.85 -17.60 7.99
N ASP A 457 1.93 -18.33 7.70
CA ASP A 457 3.30 -17.82 7.63
C ASP A 457 3.68 -17.70 6.16
N VAL A 458 3.72 -16.48 5.64
CA VAL A 458 4.07 -16.22 4.23
C VAL A 458 5.52 -16.61 3.90
N TYR A 459 6.37 -16.74 4.92
CA TYR A 459 7.75 -17.22 4.82
C TYR A 459 7.88 -18.75 4.92
N ALA A 460 6.80 -19.52 4.96
CA ALA A 460 6.85 -20.97 5.24
C ALA A 460 7.74 -21.79 4.28
N LEU A 461 8.00 -21.29 3.07
CA LEU A 461 8.89 -21.93 2.09
C LEU A 461 10.22 -21.17 1.91
N ALA A 462 10.43 -20.06 2.62
CA ALA A 462 11.64 -19.25 2.52
C ALA A 462 12.85 -19.99 3.10
N PRO A 463 13.99 -20.03 2.39
CA PRO A 463 15.23 -20.49 2.97
C PRO A 463 15.61 -19.65 4.19
N THR A 464 16.13 -20.31 5.22
CA THR A 464 16.57 -19.67 6.46
C THR A 464 17.96 -20.15 6.85
N GLU A 465 18.71 -19.29 7.53
CA GLU A 465 20.01 -19.62 8.11
C GLU A 465 20.20 -18.89 9.45
N PRO A 466 21.00 -19.42 10.39
CA PRO A 466 21.35 -18.68 11.59
C PRO A 466 22.01 -17.34 11.24
N PHE A 467 21.55 -16.25 11.85
CA PHE A 467 22.15 -14.94 11.63
C PHE A 467 23.46 -14.82 12.40
N LYS A 468 24.52 -14.37 11.71
CA LYS A 468 25.80 -14.06 12.32
C LYS A 468 25.73 -12.67 12.96
N ASN A 469 25.55 -12.62 14.28
CA ASN A 469 25.58 -11.38 15.03
C ASN A 469 26.95 -10.68 14.88
N ILE A 470 26.97 -9.48 14.31
CA ILE A 470 28.21 -8.71 14.11
C ILE A 470 28.60 -7.88 15.34
N PHE A 471 27.66 -7.70 16.27
CA PHE A 471 27.90 -6.89 17.45
C PHE A 471 28.64 -7.72 18.51
N PRO A 472 29.76 -7.24 19.08
CA PRO A 472 30.46 -7.95 20.14
C PRO A 472 29.61 -7.99 21.43
N ALA A 473 29.88 -8.95 22.32
CA ALA A 473 29.08 -9.22 23.53
C ALA A 473 28.82 -7.99 24.43
N GLY A 474 29.71 -6.99 24.44
CA GLY A 474 29.55 -5.75 25.22
C GLY A 474 28.76 -4.63 24.52
N HIS A 475 28.36 -4.80 23.26
CA HIS A 475 27.67 -3.76 22.49
C HIS A 475 26.17 -3.69 22.83
N LYS A 476 25.61 -2.46 22.86
CA LYS A 476 24.20 -2.21 23.25
C LYS A 476 23.17 -2.99 22.41
N LEU A 477 23.51 -3.32 21.17
CA LEU A 477 22.65 -4.07 20.24
C LEU A 477 22.88 -5.58 20.23
N HIS A 478 23.91 -6.10 20.91
CA HIS A 478 24.27 -7.52 20.83
C HIS A 478 23.11 -8.44 21.20
N ALA A 479 22.46 -8.19 22.33
CA ALA A 479 21.34 -9.01 22.81
C ALA A 479 20.13 -9.02 21.86
N LEU A 480 19.90 -7.93 21.10
CA LEU A 480 18.77 -7.85 20.16
C LEU A 480 18.93 -8.79 18.96
N TYR A 481 20.18 -9.03 18.56
CA TYR A 481 20.53 -9.81 17.37
C TYR A 481 21.13 -11.18 17.68
N GLU A 482 21.25 -11.53 18.96
CA GLU A 482 21.72 -12.84 19.39
C GLU A 482 20.69 -13.93 19.04
N ASN A 483 21.17 -15.06 18.52
CA ASN A 483 20.34 -16.21 18.11
C ASN A 483 19.20 -15.90 17.11
N ARG A 484 19.35 -14.82 16.31
CA ARG A 484 18.40 -14.53 15.24
C ARG A 484 18.53 -15.52 14.08
N VAL A 485 17.47 -15.61 13.30
CA VAL A 485 17.43 -16.32 12.02
C VAL A 485 17.31 -15.27 10.93
N SER A 486 18.03 -15.45 9.83
CA SER A 486 17.85 -14.64 8.63
C SER A 486 16.97 -15.39 7.62
N TYR A 487 16.14 -14.62 6.90
CA TYR A 487 15.16 -15.11 5.95
C TYR A 487 15.52 -14.63 4.54
N ARG A 488 15.56 -15.56 3.59
CA ARG A 488 15.63 -15.25 2.15
C ARG A 488 14.21 -15.25 1.58
N GLN A 489 13.57 -14.09 1.64
CA GLN A 489 12.19 -13.92 1.22
C GLN A 489 11.94 -14.13 -0.29
N PHE A 490 13.02 -14.05 -1.09
CA PHE A 490 13.00 -14.44 -2.49
C PHE A 490 13.75 -15.77 -2.69
N ASP A 491 13.03 -16.76 -3.23
CA ASP A 491 13.61 -17.95 -3.84
C ASP A 491 12.75 -18.33 -5.07
N PRO A 492 13.34 -18.58 -6.25
CA PRO A 492 12.61 -18.98 -7.46
C PRO A 492 11.71 -20.21 -7.31
N GLN A 493 11.94 -21.03 -6.28
CA GLN A 493 11.18 -22.23 -5.96
C GLN A 493 9.85 -21.93 -5.26
N ILE A 494 9.65 -20.71 -4.78
CA ILE A 494 8.43 -20.33 -4.08
C ILE A 494 7.45 -19.71 -5.09
N GLY A 495 6.26 -20.30 -5.17
CA GLY A 495 5.10 -19.68 -5.80
C GLY A 495 4.21 -19.04 -4.75
N TYR A 496 4.07 -17.72 -4.80
CA TYR A 496 3.08 -16.98 -4.01
C TYR A 496 1.78 -16.90 -4.83
N GLU A 497 0.85 -17.82 -4.60
CA GLU A 497 -0.25 -18.05 -5.55
C GLU A 497 -1.52 -17.22 -5.24
N ASN A 498 -1.88 -17.08 -3.96
CA ASN A 498 -3.15 -16.45 -3.60
C ASN A 498 -3.23 -16.02 -2.12
N LEU A 499 -4.04 -15.00 -1.84
CA LEU A 499 -4.62 -14.74 -0.53
C LEU A 499 -6.02 -15.35 -0.48
N LEU A 500 -6.19 -16.43 0.28
CA LEU A 500 -7.46 -17.16 0.40
C LEU A 500 -8.51 -16.41 1.22
N GLY A 501 -8.07 -15.49 2.06
CA GLY A 501 -8.87 -14.72 3.01
C GLY A 501 -8.22 -14.76 4.39
N TYR A 502 -9.04 -14.60 5.42
CA TYR A 502 -8.63 -14.50 6.81
C TYR A 502 -9.30 -15.59 7.64
N ALA A 503 -8.49 -16.40 8.33
CA ALA A 503 -8.98 -17.44 9.22
C ALA A 503 -9.06 -16.92 10.66
N PHE A 504 -10.04 -17.42 11.40
CA PHE A 504 -10.21 -17.06 12.80
C PHE A 504 -9.19 -17.79 13.67
N LYS A 505 -8.50 -17.04 14.53
CA LYS A 505 -7.82 -17.57 15.72
C LYS A 505 -8.87 -17.97 16.75
N ASN A 506 -9.76 -17.02 17.06
CA ASN A 506 -10.91 -17.19 17.95
C ASN A 506 -12.15 -16.63 17.26
N PRO A 507 -13.16 -17.47 16.93
CA PRO A 507 -14.35 -17.01 16.23
C PRO A 507 -15.24 -16.18 17.15
N PRO A 508 -15.89 -15.11 16.67
CA PRO A 508 -16.89 -14.37 17.44
C PRO A 508 -18.09 -15.26 17.83
N PRO A 509 -18.81 -14.94 18.92
CA PRO A 509 -20.04 -15.65 19.28
C PRO A 509 -21.03 -15.72 18.09
N GLY A 510 -21.61 -16.89 17.88
CA GLY A 510 -22.55 -17.14 16.78
C GLY A 510 -21.90 -17.52 15.45
N HIS A 511 -20.59 -17.32 15.25
CA HIS A 511 -19.90 -17.78 14.04
C HIS A 511 -19.65 -19.29 14.09
N GLU A 512 -20.40 -20.05 13.29
CA GLU A 512 -20.08 -21.45 13.04
C GLU A 512 -18.78 -21.56 12.23
N THR A 513 -17.79 -22.27 12.78
CA THR A 513 -16.47 -22.44 12.17
C THR A 513 -15.92 -23.84 12.41
N ILE A 514 -15.12 -24.33 11.46
CA ILE A 514 -14.40 -25.61 11.53
C ILE A 514 -12.89 -25.39 11.43
N VAL A 515 -12.10 -26.30 11.99
CA VAL A 515 -10.64 -26.28 11.82
C VAL A 515 -10.30 -26.53 10.36
N ILE A 516 -9.33 -25.79 9.82
CA ILE A 516 -8.88 -25.95 8.42
C ILE A 516 -8.39 -27.39 8.23
N THR A 517 -9.05 -28.12 7.32
CA THR A 517 -8.62 -29.43 6.87
C THR A 517 -8.31 -29.34 5.38
N PRO A 518 -7.05 -29.54 4.95
CA PRO A 518 -6.66 -29.32 3.57
C PRO A 518 -7.33 -30.39 2.66
N PRO A 519 -7.69 -30.03 1.42
CA PRO A 519 -8.08 -31.01 0.41
C PRO A 519 -6.96 -32.03 0.16
N LYS A 520 -7.32 -33.25 -0.28
CA LYS A 520 -6.34 -34.28 -0.63
C LYS A 520 -5.32 -33.74 -1.65
N GLY A 521 -4.03 -33.87 -1.33
CA GLY A 521 -2.92 -33.43 -2.18
C GLY A 521 -2.44 -31.99 -1.94
N VAL A 522 -3.04 -31.29 -0.97
CA VAL A 522 -2.59 -29.98 -0.48
C VAL A 522 -2.01 -30.16 0.92
N ASP A 523 -0.84 -29.58 1.15
CA ASP A 523 -0.19 -29.62 2.46
C ASP A 523 -0.69 -28.46 3.34
N LEU A 524 -0.70 -28.65 4.67
CA LEU A 524 -1.07 -27.63 5.65
C LEU A 524 0.13 -27.34 6.55
N HIS A 525 0.59 -26.08 6.56
CA HIS A 525 1.67 -25.62 7.41
C HIS A 525 1.23 -25.56 8.88
N GLU A 526 2.18 -25.71 9.81
CA GLU A 526 1.90 -25.70 11.24
C GLU A 526 1.21 -24.41 11.70
N SER A 527 1.58 -23.26 11.11
CA SER A 527 0.99 -21.96 11.44
C SER A 527 -0.52 -21.86 11.12
N ALA A 528 -1.05 -22.79 10.30
CA ALA A 528 -2.47 -22.84 9.95
C ALA A 528 -3.25 -23.98 10.62
N ARG A 529 -2.58 -24.87 11.39
CA ARG A 529 -3.17 -26.11 11.90
C ARG A 529 -4.37 -25.91 12.83
N ASN A 530 -4.34 -24.86 13.64
CA ASN A 530 -5.40 -24.56 14.63
C ASN A 530 -6.32 -23.43 14.19
N LEU A 531 -6.11 -22.89 12.99
CA LEU A 531 -6.94 -21.81 12.45
C LEU A 531 -8.28 -22.36 11.96
N ARG A 532 -9.29 -21.50 12.00
CA ARG A 532 -10.67 -21.88 11.72
C ARG A 532 -11.21 -21.14 10.51
N MET A 533 -11.94 -21.87 9.68
CA MET A 533 -12.64 -21.37 8.51
C MET A 533 -14.15 -21.57 8.67
N ILE A 534 -14.93 -20.91 7.82
CA ILE A 534 -16.39 -21.00 7.80
C ILE A 534 -16.78 -22.23 6.94
N PRO A 535 -17.61 -23.16 7.47
CA PRO A 535 -18.01 -24.36 6.75
C PRO A 535 -18.99 -24.04 5.61
N ILE A 536 -19.32 -25.07 4.82
CA ILE A 536 -20.38 -25.00 3.80
C ILE A 536 -21.65 -25.58 4.44
N HIS A 537 -22.76 -24.87 4.30
CA HIS A 537 -24.10 -25.43 4.48
C HIS A 537 -24.67 -25.86 3.13
#